data_AF-A0A7L6CJ91-F1
#
_entry.id   AF-A0A7L6CJ91-F1
#
_cell.length_a   1.000
_cell.length_b   1.000
_cell.length_c   1.000
_cell.angle_alpha   90.00
_cell.angle_beta   90.00
_cell.angle_gamma   90.00
#
_symmetry.space_group_name_H-M   'P 1'
#
loop_
_entity.id
_entity.type
_entity.pdbx_description
1 polymer ?
#
loop_
_entity_poly.entity_id
_entity_poly.type
_entity_poly.pdbx_seq_one_letter_code
_entity_poly.pdbx_strand_id
1 'polypeptide(L)'
;MANHSKRKAIGRLIAQGVAAKRQATERMLYITEQQQATAQDLECLKTPPKNRTEAKKQLAVKLRLLKNGAMDLKSLQEIEVQAAIDLANANIRRFEDGSVDAVSTEKTPVNRKKWRGRTAD
;
A
#
# COMPACT_ATOMS: atom_id res chain seq x y z
N MET A 1 34.04 10.73 55.21
CA MET A 1 33.97 9.87 54.00
C MET A 1 32.75 10.11 53.07
N ALA A 2 31.90 11.12 53.31
CA ALA A 2 30.62 11.29 52.57
C ALA A 2 30.73 11.88 51.14
N ASN A 3 31.81 12.57 50.79
CA ASN A 3 31.91 13.31 49.52
C ASN A 3 32.09 12.43 48.27
N HIS A 4 32.61 11.22 48.42
CA HIS A 4 32.89 10.32 47.30
C HIS A 4 31.61 9.63 46.77
N SER A 5 30.62 9.40 47.65
CA SER A 5 29.32 8.82 47.29
C SER A 5 28.46 9.79 46.47
N LYS A 6 28.41 11.08 46.86
CA LYS A 6 27.65 12.12 46.15
C LYS A 6 28.16 12.34 44.71
N ARG A 7 29.48 12.34 44.48
CA ARG A 7 30.06 12.46 43.14
C ARG A 7 29.70 11.28 42.24
N LYS A 8 29.70 10.05 42.77
CA LYS A 8 29.27 8.85 42.04
C LYS A 8 27.78 8.89 41.68
N ALA A 9 26.92 9.39 42.57
CA ALA A 9 25.49 9.55 42.32
C ALA A 9 25.21 10.57 41.20
N ILE A 10 25.89 11.73 41.22
CA ILE A 10 25.77 12.75 40.18
C ILE A 10 26.26 12.22 38.82
N GLY A 11 27.38 11.50 38.79
CA GLY A 11 27.89 10.88 37.56
C GLY A 11 26.90 9.87 36.94
N ARG A 12 26.19 9.09 37.77
CA ARG A 12 25.14 8.17 37.29
C ARG A 12 23.92 8.91 36.74
N LEU A 13 23.49 9.99 37.39
CA LEU A 13 22.39 10.84 36.90
C LEU A 13 22.73 11.48 35.55
N ILE A 14 23.94 11.99 35.38
CA ILE A 14 24.41 12.56 34.11
C ILE A 14 24.46 11.47 33.03
N ALA A 15 24.99 10.28 33.33
CA ALA A 15 25.02 9.17 32.38
C ALA A 15 23.62 8.72 31.93
N GLN A 16 22.65 8.67 32.85
CA GLN A 16 21.25 8.39 32.54
C GLN A 16 20.63 9.47 31.64
N GLY A 17 20.89 10.75 31.94
CA GLY A 17 20.43 11.86 31.10
C GLY A 17 21.00 11.84 29.68
N VAL A 18 22.28 11.50 29.53
CA VAL A 18 22.93 11.34 28.21
C VAL A 18 22.36 10.15 27.45
N ALA A 19 22.11 9.02 28.13
CA ALA A 19 21.49 7.84 27.52
C ALA A 19 20.06 8.13 27.05
N ALA A 20 19.25 8.81 27.87
CA ALA A 20 17.89 9.21 27.49
C ALA A 20 17.88 10.16 26.27
N LYS A 21 18.82 11.11 26.22
CA LYS A 21 18.95 12.03 25.07
C LYS A 21 19.37 11.30 23.78
N ARG A 22 20.25 10.30 23.88
CA ARG A 22 20.61 9.42 22.74
C ARG A 22 19.41 8.61 22.26
N GLN A 23 18.67 7.98 23.17
CA GLN A 23 17.46 7.24 22.80
C GLN A 23 16.38 8.13 22.16
N ALA A 24 16.22 9.37 22.64
CA ALA A 24 15.29 10.32 22.04
C ALA A 24 15.69 10.76 20.62
N THR A 25 16.99 10.96 20.38
CA THR A 25 17.52 11.32 19.06
C THR A 25 17.42 10.17 18.06
N GLU A 26 17.72 8.94 18.49
CA GLU A 26 17.51 7.73 17.68
C GLU A 26 16.04 7.52 17.30
N ARG A 27 15.11 7.72 18.25
CA ARG A 27 13.67 7.66 17.97
C ARG A 27 13.21 8.72 16.99
N MET A 28 13.71 9.95 17.10
CA MET A 28 13.42 11.04 16.18
C MET A 28 13.89 10.72 14.75
N LEU A 29 15.12 10.20 14.61
CA LEU A 29 15.68 9.79 13.32
C LEU A 29 14.82 8.69 12.66
N TYR A 30 14.41 7.68 13.43
CA TYR A 30 13.54 6.61 12.95
C TYR A 30 12.18 7.14 12.47
N ILE A 31 11.58 8.10 13.18
CA ILE A 31 10.31 8.73 12.77
C ILE A 31 10.49 9.49 11.45
N THR A 32 11.58 10.24 11.30
CA THR A 32 11.84 10.97 10.05
C THR A 32 12.09 10.04 8.86
N GLU A 33 12.81 8.93 9.05
CA GLU A 33 13.02 7.92 8.01
C GLU A 33 11.70 7.25 7.60
N GLN A 34 10.85 6.91 8.58
CA GLN A 34 9.51 6.35 8.33
C GLN A 34 8.65 7.33 7.52
N GLN A 35 8.66 8.62 7.86
CA GLN A 35 7.90 9.65 7.16
C GLN A 35 8.38 9.84 5.71
N GLN A 36 9.71 9.84 5.49
CA GLN A 36 10.27 9.92 4.14
C GLN A 36 9.90 8.69 3.30
N ALA A 37 10.01 7.49 3.88
CA ALA A 37 9.59 6.26 3.22
C ALA A 37 8.10 6.28 2.84
N THR A 38 7.22 6.79 3.73
CA THR A 38 5.79 6.94 3.40
C THR A 38 5.51 7.94 2.29
N ALA A 39 6.26 9.04 2.21
CA ALA A 39 6.08 10.04 1.15
C ALA A 39 6.45 9.47 -0.23
N GLN A 40 7.56 8.73 -0.30
CA GLN A 40 8.02 8.10 -1.53
C GLN A 40 7.09 6.95 -1.97
N ASP A 41 6.59 6.17 -1.01
CA ASP A 41 5.59 5.14 -1.23
C ASP A 41 4.28 5.74 -1.80
N LEU A 42 3.84 6.89 -1.31
CA LEU A 42 2.67 7.60 -1.85
C LEU A 42 2.89 8.12 -3.28
N GLU A 43 4.10 8.60 -3.61
CA GLU A 43 4.44 9.03 -4.97
C GLU A 43 4.38 7.87 -5.98
N CYS A 44 4.85 6.68 -5.59
CA CYS A 44 4.79 5.48 -6.41
C CYS A 44 3.34 5.07 -6.78
N LEU A 45 2.36 5.41 -5.94
CA LEU A 45 0.95 5.09 -6.16
C LEU A 45 0.22 6.09 -7.09
N LYS A 46 0.78 7.28 -7.32
CA LYS A 46 0.20 8.28 -8.24
C LYS A 46 0.30 7.86 -9.71
N THR A 47 1.26 7.00 -10.04
CA THR A 47 1.50 6.55 -11.41
C THR A 47 0.77 5.23 -11.68
N PRO A 48 0.06 5.08 -12.82
CA PRO A 48 -0.57 3.81 -13.17
C PRO A 48 0.50 2.75 -13.49
N PRO A 49 0.35 1.50 -13.03
CA PRO A 49 1.32 0.44 -13.29
C PRO A 49 1.27 0.03 -14.77
N LYS A 50 2.44 -0.08 -15.40
CA LYS A 50 2.55 -0.50 -16.82
C LYS A 50 2.69 -2.02 -16.96
N ASN A 51 3.23 -2.68 -15.93
CA ASN A 51 3.55 -4.11 -15.94
C ASN A 51 3.00 -4.84 -14.71
N ARG A 52 2.78 -6.16 -14.83
CA ARG A 52 2.33 -7.02 -13.70
C ARG A 52 3.26 -6.92 -12.49
N THR A 53 4.56 -6.81 -12.71
CA THR A 53 5.56 -6.68 -11.65
C THR A 53 5.43 -5.36 -10.90
N GLU A 54 5.14 -4.25 -11.60
CA GLU A 54 4.89 -2.94 -11.01
C GLU A 54 3.58 -2.94 -10.23
N ALA A 55 2.53 -3.56 -10.76
CA ALA A 55 1.26 -3.71 -10.06
C ALA A 55 1.41 -4.46 -8.72
N LYS A 56 2.21 -5.54 -8.69
CA LYS A 56 2.53 -6.26 -7.44
C LYS A 56 3.29 -5.38 -6.44
N LYS A 57 4.25 -4.59 -6.92
CA LYS A 57 5.01 -3.66 -6.07
C LYS A 57 4.09 -2.60 -5.47
N GLN A 58 3.25 -1.96 -6.29
CA GLN A 58 2.27 -0.97 -5.83
C GLN A 58 1.26 -1.55 -4.84
N LEU A 59 0.79 -2.78 -5.07
CA LEU A 59 -0.09 -3.48 -4.13
C LEU A 59 0.60 -3.69 -2.77
N ALA A 60 1.86 -4.16 -2.78
CA ALA A 60 2.62 -4.35 -1.55
C ALA A 60 2.83 -3.03 -0.79
N VAL A 61 3.05 -1.92 -1.51
CA VAL A 61 3.15 -0.57 -0.93
C VAL A 61 1.83 -0.14 -0.30
N LYS A 62 0.69 -0.30 -0.99
CA LYS A 62 -0.65 -0.02 -0.44
C LYS A 62 -0.89 -0.78 0.88
N LEU A 63 -0.59 -2.08 0.91
CA LEU A 63 -0.76 -2.90 2.11
C LEU A 63 0.14 -2.44 3.27
N ARG A 64 1.35 -1.95 2.97
CA ARG A 64 2.28 -1.44 3.98
C ARG A 64 1.81 -0.11 4.57
N LEU A 65 1.31 0.80 3.73
CA LEU A 65 0.74 2.08 4.16
C LEU A 65 -0.54 1.88 5.00
N LEU A 66 -1.38 0.92 4.61
CA LEU A 66 -2.53 0.49 5.40
C LEU A 66 -2.13 -0.03 6.79
N LYS A 67 -1.15 -0.94 6.86
CA LYS A 67 -0.66 -1.49 8.14
C LYS A 67 -0.13 -0.41 9.07
N ASN A 68 0.51 0.61 8.50
CA ASN A 68 1.09 1.73 9.25
C ASN A 68 0.06 2.82 9.61
N GLY A 69 -1.22 2.66 9.21
CA GLY A 69 -2.27 3.65 9.47
C GLY A 69 -2.13 4.94 8.65
N ALA A 70 -1.27 4.95 7.63
CA ALA A 70 -1.07 6.10 6.74
C ALA A 70 -2.15 6.20 5.64
N MET A 71 -2.90 5.11 5.41
CA MET A 71 -4.16 5.12 4.66
C MET A 71 -5.29 4.64 5.56
N ASP A 72 -6.40 5.37 5.55
CA ASP A 72 -7.61 4.97 6.27
C ASP A 72 -8.38 3.91 5.47
N LEU A 73 -8.95 2.91 6.13
CA LEU A 73 -9.73 1.85 5.46
C LEU A 73 -10.96 2.42 4.73
N LYS A 74 -11.49 3.53 5.26
CA LYS A 74 -12.61 4.28 4.65
C LYS A 74 -12.22 4.89 3.31
N SER A 75 -11.02 5.45 3.20
CA SER A 75 -10.57 6.05 1.94
C SER A 75 -10.32 5.00 0.85
N LEU A 76 -10.00 3.76 1.22
CA LEU A 76 -9.93 2.65 0.27
C LEU A 76 -11.30 2.23 -0.26
N GLN A 77 -12.32 2.14 0.60
CA GLN A 77 -13.68 1.89 0.16
C GLN A 77 -14.19 3.01 -0.76
N GLU A 78 -13.90 4.27 -0.42
CA GLU A 78 -14.23 5.42 -1.27
C GLU A 78 -13.53 5.36 -2.63
N ILE A 79 -12.25 4.97 -2.67
CA ILE A 79 -11.51 4.78 -3.93
C ILE A 79 -12.09 3.62 -4.75
N GLU A 80 -12.49 2.51 -4.12
CA GLU A 80 -13.12 1.38 -4.81
C GLU A 80 -14.47 1.77 -5.41
N VAL A 81 -15.30 2.49 -4.64
CA VAL A 81 -16.59 3.02 -5.12
C VAL A 81 -16.37 3.97 -6.29
N GLN A 82 -15.41 4.90 -6.17
CA GLN A 82 -15.10 5.83 -7.24
C GLN A 82 -14.56 5.12 -8.49
N ALA A 83 -13.68 4.15 -8.33
CA ALA A 83 -13.16 3.36 -9.45
C ALA A 83 -14.26 2.58 -10.17
N ALA A 84 -15.24 2.05 -9.44
CA ALA A 84 -16.41 1.38 -10.03
C ALA A 84 -17.27 2.36 -10.85
N ILE A 85 -17.49 3.58 -10.32
CA ILE A 85 -18.21 4.65 -11.02
C ILE A 85 -17.46 5.08 -12.29
N ASP A 86 -16.15 5.30 -12.20
CA ASP A 86 -15.31 5.71 -13.33
C ASP A 86 -15.30 4.65 -14.44
N LEU A 87 -15.27 3.36 -14.07
CA LEU A 87 -15.37 2.24 -15.01
C LEU A 87 -16.74 2.22 -15.70
N ALA A 88 -17.83 2.41 -14.95
CA ALA A 88 -19.18 2.51 -15.51
C ALA A 88 -19.28 3.68 -16.50
N ASN A 89 -18.78 4.86 -16.15
CA ASN A 89 -18.75 6.03 -17.03
C ASN A 89 -17.91 5.80 -18.29
N ALA A 90 -16.74 5.16 -18.16
CA ALA A 90 -15.91 4.81 -19.31
C ALA A 90 -16.62 3.82 -20.25
N ASN A 91 -17.36 2.85 -19.70
CA ASN A 91 -18.15 1.92 -20.50
C ASN A 91 -19.30 2.65 -21.21
N ILE A 92 -20.04 3.52 -20.52
CA ILE A 92 -21.12 4.32 -21.12
C ILE A 92 -20.58 5.10 -22.33
N ARG A 93 -19.45 5.81 -22.17
CA ARG A 93 -18.81 6.54 -23.26
C ARG A 93 -18.43 5.64 -24.43
N ARG A 94 -17.87 4.46 -24.17
CA ARG A 94 -17.54 3.49 -25.25
C ARG A 94 -18.77 3.03 -26.01
N PHE A 95 -19.91 2.83 -25.33
CA PHE A 95 -21.18 2.49 -25.96
C PHE A 95 -21.74 3.66 -26.78
N GLU A 96 -21.69 4.88 -26.24
CA GLU A 96 -22.13 6.11 -26.94
C GLU A 96 -21.30 6.38 -28.20
N ASP A 97 -19.98 6.23 -28.12
CA ASP A 97 -19.04 6.42 -29.23
C ASP A 97 -19.09 5.28 -30.26
N GLY A 98 -19.89 4.23 -30.02
CA GLY A 98 -19.96 3.05 -30.89
C GLY A 98 -18.66 2.25 -30.97
N SER A 99 -17.73 2.45 -30.03
CA SER A 99 -16.42 1.80 -29.97
C SER A 99 -16.47 0.36 -29.43
N VAL A 100 -17.65 -0.18 -29.15
CA VAL A 100 -17.83 -1.54 -28.65
C VAL A 100 -18.01 -2.49 -29.83
N ASP A 101 -17.10 -3.44 -29.98
CA ASP A 101 -17.20 -4.50 -30.98
C ASP A 101 -18.50 -5.30 -30.83
N ALA A 102 -19.12 -5.64 -31.96
CA ALA A 102 -20.32 -6.46 -31.96
C ALA A 102 -20.02 -7.84 -31.33
N VAL A 103 -20.63 -8.12 -30.18
CA VAL A 103 -20.52 -9.43 -29.54
C VAL A 103 -21.42 -10.40 -30.28
N SER A 104 -20.82 -11.42 -30.91
CA SER A 104 -21.58 -12.51 -31.52
C SER A 104 -22.38 -13.25 -30.43
N THR A 105 -23.70 -13.19 -30.55
CA THR A 105 -24.65 -13.93 -29.70
C THR A 105 -24.89 -15.35 -30.20
N GLU A 106 -24.20 -15.76 -31.26
CA GLU A 106 -24.33 -17.10 -31.81
C GLU A 106 -23.87 -18.14 -30.79
N LYS A 107 -24.75 -19.10 -30.49
CA LYS A 107 -24.39 -20.23 -29.65
C LYS A 107 -23.20 -20.94 -30.29
N THR A 108 -22.12 -21.14 -29.52
CA THR A 108 -20.98 -21.92 -30.00
C THR A 108 -21.47 -23.27 -30.50
N PRO A 109 -21.20 -23.63 -31.78
CA PRO A 109 -21.72 -24.85 -32.36
C PRO A 109 -21.17 -26.07 -31.60
N VAL A 110 -22.00 -27.11 -31.47
CA VAL A 110 -21.66 -28.32 -30.70
C VAL A 110 -20.37 -28.96 -31.21
N ASN A 111 -20.08 -28.86 -32.51
CA ASN A 111 -18.81 -29.31 -33.12
C ASN A 111 -17.56 -28.66 -32.46
N ARG A 112 -17.63 -27.38 -32.07
CA ARG A 112 -16.52 -26.69 -31.38
C ARG A 112 -16.42 -27.05 -29.89
N LYS A 113 -17.43 -27.71 -29.31
CA LYS A 113 -17.43 -28.12 -27.91
C LYS A 113 -16.72 -29.46 -27.79
N LYS A 114 -15.51 -29.44 -27.23
CA LYS A 114 -14.78 -30.66 -26.87
C LYS A 114 -14.98 -30.98 -25.39
N TRP A 115 -15.41 -32.21 -25.11
CA TRP A 115 -15.43 -32.77 -23.76
C TRP A 115 -13.99 -32.83 -23.23
N ARG A 116 -13.74 -32.26 -22.05
CA ARG A 116 -12.40 -32.18 -21.45
C ARG A 116 -12.02 -33.42 -20.63
N GLY A 117 -12.89 -34.42 -20.56
CA GLY A 117 -12.71 -35.60 -19.72
C GLY A 117 -13.20 -35.38 -18.28
N ARG A 118 -13.01 -36.38 -17.42
CA ARG A 118 -13.16 -36.24 -15.97
C ARG A 118 -12.04 -35.32 -15.48
N THR A 119 -12.39 -34.14 -14.97
CA THR A 119 -11.52 -33.42 -14.05
C THR A 119 -11.35 -34.33 -12.84
N ALA A 120 -10.12 -34.70 -12.50
CA ALA A 120 -9.82 -35.60 -11.39
C ALA A 120 -10.41 -35.07 -10.07
N ASP A 121 -10.72 -35.98 -9.15
CA ASP A 121 -11.20 -35.67 -7.79
C ASP A 121 -10.18 -34.82 -7.01
#